data_AF-X1CIF7-F1
#
_entry.id   AF-X1CIF7-F1
#
_cell.length_a   1.000
_cell.length_b   1.000
_cell.length_c   1.000
_cell.angle_alpha   90.00
_cell.angle_beta   90.00
_cell.angle_gamma   90.00
#
_symmetry.space_group_name_H-M   'P 1'
#
loop_
_entity.id
_entity.type
_entity.pdbx_description
1 polymer ?
#
loop_
_entity_poly.entity_id
_entity_poly.type
_entity_poly.pdbx_seq_one_letter_code
_entity_poly.pdbx_strand_id
1 'polypeptide(L)' 'MFTAAVNYSADNGSLVVAIGDLDGDLDLDLAVANNISDNVSVLLNNGDGTFAADVTYGA' A
#
# COMPACT_ATOMS: atom_id res chain seq x y z
N MET A 1 23.59 6.71 -4.41
CA MET A 1 23.05 5.99 -5.58
C MET A 1 21.73 5.39 -5.14
N PHE A 2 20.64 5.64 -5.86
CA PHE A 2 19.38 4.94 -5.61
C PHE A 2 19.45 3.53 -6.19
N THR A 3 18.78 2.57 -5.55
CA THR A 3 18.63 1.21 -6.06
C THR A 3 17.63 1.18 -7.22
N ALA A 4 17.50 0.03 -7.89
CA ALA A 4 16.42 -0.16 -8.86
C ALA A 4 15.06 0.00 -8.16
N ALA A 5 14.10 0.62 -8.86
CA ALA A 5 12.74 0.75 -8.36
C ALA A 5 12.11 -0.64 -8.18
N VAL A 6 11.39 -0.81 -7.07
CA VAL A 6 10.54 -1.97 -6.81
C VAL A 6 9.10 -1.54 -7.02
N ASN A 7 8.32 -2.35 -7.74
CA ASN A 7 6.91 -2.09 -7.99
C ASN A 7 6.07 -2.93 -7.05
N TYR A 8 5.11 -2.30 -6.38
CA TYR A 8 4.10 -2.95 -5.57
C TYR A 8 2.75 -2.76 -6.24
N SER A 9 2.07 -3.88 -6.50
CA SER A 9 0.74 -3.85 -7.09
C SER A 9 -0.29 -3.43 -6.04
N ALA A 10 -1.30 -2.71 -6.51
CA ALA A 10 -2.58 -2.57 -5.83
C ALA A 10 -3.68 -3.06 -6.80
N ASP A 11 -4.94 -3.00 -6.37
CA ASP A 11 -6.06 -3.47 -7.17
C ASP A 11 -6.43 -2.52 -8.34
N ASN A 12 -7.37 -2.93 -9.19
CA ASN A 12 -7.71 -2.25 -10.43
C ASN A 12 -8.24 -0.83 -10.22
N GLY A 13 -7.71 0.12 -10.99
CA GLY A 13 -8.14 1.51 -10.95
C GLY A 13 -7.66 2.28 -9.72
N SER A 14 -6.47 1.95 -9.19
CA SER A 14 -5.81 2.76 -8.16
C SER A 14 -5.64 4.21 -8.60
N LEU A 15 -6.13 5.16 -7.78
CA LEU A 15 -6.06 6.59 -8.09
C LEU A 15 -5.36 7.42 -7.01
N VAL A 16 -5.44 6.99 -5.76
CA VAL A 16 -5.00 7.78 -4.61
C VAL A 16 -4.21 6.89 -3.67
N VAL A 17 -3.11 7.42 -3.14
CA VAL A 17 -2.31 6.81 -2.07
C VAL A 17 -2.30 7.73 -0.85
N ALA A 18 -2.50 7.14 0.32
CA ALA A 18 -2.30 7.76 1.63
C ALA A 18 -1.26 6.96 2.43
N ILE A 19 -0.60 7.64 3.37
CA ILE A 19 0.49 7.07 4.18
C ILE A 19 0.15 7.24 5.65
N GLY A 20 0.38 6.21 6.45
CA GLY A 20 0.21 6.22 7.90
C GLY A 20 0.67 4.91 8.52
N ASP A 21 0.89 4.90 9.83
CA ASP A 21 1.09 3.68 10.61
C ASP A 21 -0.28 3.03 10.82
N LEU A 22 -0.52 1.87 10.19
CA LEU A 22 -1.82 1.19 10.15
C LEU A 22 -1.85 -0.08 11.00
N ASP A 23 -0.70 -0.65 11.37
CA ASP A 23 -0.60 -1.86 12.19
C ASP A 23 0.04 -1.65 13.58
N GLY A 24 0.59 -0.47 13.84
CA GLY A 24 1.10 -0.03 15.13
C GLY A 24 2.57 -0.38 15.39
N ASP A 25 3.35 -0.70 14.35
CA ASP A 25 4.76 -1.07 14.48
C ASP A 25 5.76 0.10 14.35
N LEU A 26 5.23 1.31 14.10
CA LEU A 26 5.94 2.59 13.92
C LEU A 26 6.64 2.80 12.57
N ASP A 27 6.45 1.91 11.61
CA ASP A 27 6.75 2.19 10.23
C ASP A 27 5.54 2.80 9.50
N LEU A 28 5.77 3.33 8.30
CA LEU A 28 4.72 3.97 7.51
C LEU A 28 4.25 3.03 6.41
N ASP A 29 2.97 2.71 6.43
CA ASP A 29 2.26 1.86 5.49
C ASP A 29 1.60 2.68 4.37
N LEU A 30 1.08 1.97 3.36
CA LEU A 30 0.31 2.55 2.28
C LEU A 30 -1.14 2.09 2.31
N ALA A 31 -2.07 3.04 2.16
CA ALA A 31 -3.47 2.77 1.81
C ALA A 31 -3.75 3.31 0.41
N VAL A 32 -4.21 2.45 -0.49
CA VAL A 32 -4.46 2.76 -1.90
C VAL A 32 -5.93 2.62 -2.23
N ALA A 33 -6.57 3.72 -2.65
CA ALA A 33 -7.97 3.71 -3.05
C ALA A 33 -8.11 3.25 -4.51
N ASN A 34 -8.88 2.18 -4.72
CA ASN A 34 -9.09 1.54 -6.02
C ASN A 34 -10.51 1.86 -6.51
N ASN A 35 -10.63 2.87 -7.37
CA ASN A 35 -11.94 3.41 -7.75
C ASN A 35 -12.77 2.45 -8.61
N ILE A 36 -12.13 1.61 -9.42
CA ILE A 36 -12.84 0.64 -10.28
C ILE A 36 -13.31 -0.55 -9.46
N SER A 37 -12.46 -1.07 -8.56
CA SER A 37 -12.80 -2.22 -7.71
C SER A 37 -13.67 -1.88 -6.50
N ASP A 38 -13.91 -0.59 -6.23
CA ASP A 38 -14.67 -0.09 -5.07
C ASP A 38 -14.14 -0.63 -3.73
N ASN A 39 -12.81 -0.61 -3.57
CA ASN A 39 -12.12 -1.10 -2.39
C ASN A 39 -10.86 -0.28 -2.08
N VAL A 40 -10.23 -0.60 -0.94
CA VAL A 40 -8.92 -0.08 -0.54
C VAL A 40 -7.94 -1.23 -0.39
N SER A 41 -6.78 -1.14 -1.06
CA SER A 41 -5.62 -2.01 -0.82
C SER A 41 -4.76 -1.41 0.30
N VAL A 42 -4.40 -2.21 1.30
CA VAL A 42 -3.41 -1.85 2.33
C VAL A 42 -2.14 -2.64 2.10
N LEU A 43 -1.01 -1.95 2.04
CA LEU A 43 0.32 -2.53 1.92
C LEU A 43 1.12 -2.17 3.18
N LEU A 44 1.43 -3.19 3.98
CA LEU A 44 2.22 -3.03 5.19
C LEU A 44 3.70 -2.95 4.86
N ASN A 45 4.41 -2.03 5.50
CA ASN A 45 5.86 -1.93 5.39
C ASN A 45 6.51 -2.99 6.31
N ASN A 46 7.73 -3.41 5.97
CA ASN A 46 8.49 -4.40 6.75
C ASN A 46 9.58 -3.74 7.61
N GLY A 47 9.49 -2.43 7.84
CA GLY A 47 10.46 -1.60 8.56
C GLY A 47 11.70 -1.20 7.77
N ASP A 48 11.86 -1.71 6.54
CA ASP A 48 13.02 -1.46 5.68
C ASP A 48 12.67 -0.74 4.36
N GLY A 49 11.42 -0.29 4.23
CA GLY A 49 10.90 0.38 3.04
C GLY A 49 10.47 -0.59 1.94
N THR A 50 10.45 -1.90 2.22
CA THR A 50 9.76 -2.88 1.39
C THR A 50 8.36 -3.15 1.92
N PHE A 51 7.42 -3.46 1.02
CA PHE A 51 6.02 -3.70 1.38
C PHE A 51 5.62 -5.16 1.17
N ALA A 52 4.75 -5.66 2.05
CA ALA A 52 4.06 -6.94 1.88
C ALA A 52 3.05 -6.91 0.72
N ALA A 53 2.51 -8.07 0.37
CA ALA A 53 1.41 -8.16 -0.58
C ALA A 53 0.17 -7.42 -0.03
N ASP A 54 -0.60 -6.82 -0.92
CA ASP A 54 -1.74 -6.01 -0.51
C ASP A 54 -2.89 -6.86 0.05
N VAL A 55 -3.58 -6.28 1.04
CA VAL A 55 -4.86 -6.80 1.56
C VAL A 55 -5.95 -5.82 1.16
N THR A 56 -7.02 -6.33 0.54
CA THR A 56 -8.12 -5.49 0.06
C THR A 56 -9.30 -5.46 1.03
N TYR A 57 -9.87 -4.27 1.21
CA TYR A 57 -11.04 -4.00 2.05
C TYR A 57 -12.11 -3.32 1.18
N GLY A 58 -13.23 -4.02 0.95
CA GLY A 58 -14.38 -3.46 0.23
C GLY A 58 -15.13 -2.40 1.04
N ALA A 59 -15.92 -1.59 0.34
CA ALA A 59 -16.84 -0.62 0.94
C ALA A 59 -17.99 -1.28 1.74
#